data_AF-A0A964XVK8-F1
#
_entry.id   AF-A0A964XVK8-F1
#
_cell.length_a   1.000
_cell.length_b   1.000
_cell.length_c   1.000
_cell.angle_alpha   90.00
_cell.angle_beta   90.00
_cell.angle_gamma   90.00
#
_symmetry.space_group_name_H-M   'P 1'
#
loop_
_entity.id
_entity.type
_entity.pdbx_description
1 polymer ?
#
loop_
_entity_poly.entity_id
_entity_poly.type
_entity_poly.pdbx_seq_one_letter_code
_entity_poly.pdbx_strand_id
1 'polypeptide(L)' 'MNSVNAHTTQEAVQSLVTFFERLQPSDLSRLSELYASDAHFKDPFNEVQGIAAIEGIFVHMFKNLHEPHFI' A
#
# COMPACT_ATOMS: atom_id res chain seq x y z
N MET A 1 13.33 -21.23 -22.69
CA MET A 1 12.68 -21.52 -21.40
C MET A 1 13.29 -20.58 -20.36
N ASN A 2 12.41 -19.75 -19.78
CA ASN A 2 12.55 -18.84 -18.62
C ASN A 2 13.72 -17.84 -18.57
N SER A 3 13.54 -16.68 -19.21
CA SER A 3 14.04 -15.44 -18.60
C SER A 3 13.04 -15.03 -17.54
N VAL A 4 13.42 -15.20 -16.28
CA VAL A 4 12.68 -14.67 -15.14
C VAL A 4 12.78 -13.15 -15.25
N ASN A 5 11.68 -12.48 -15.59
CA ASN A 5 11.67 -11.01 -15.72
C ASN A 5 11.95 -10.42 -14.34
N ALA A 6 13.21 -10.05 -14.07
CA ALA A 6 13.54 -9.18 -12.98
C ALA A 6 12.91 -7.82 -13.30
N HIS A 7 11.77 -7.52 -12.70
CA HIS A 7 11.20 -6.18 -12.78
C HIS A 7 12.26 -5.19 -12.34
N THR A 8 12.54 -4.20 -13.18
CA THR A 8 13.41 -3.10 -12.80
C THR A 8 12.77 -2.37 -11.62
N THR A 9 13.58 -1.77 -10.75
CA THR A 9 13.06 -0.94 -9.65
C THR A 9 12.07 0.11 -10.15
N GLN A 10 12.28 0.65 -11.34
CA GLN A 10 11.39 1.63 -11.95
C GLN A 10 10.00 1.08 -12.28
N GLU A 11 9.90 -0.14 -12.81
CA GLU A 11 8.61 -0.80 -13.07
C GLU A 11 7.86 -1.14 -11.78
N ALA A 12 8.60 -1.58 -10.75
CA ALA A 12 8.02 -1.85 -9.43
C ALA A 12 7.47 -0.55 -8.80
N VAL A 13 8.24 0.54 -8.85
CA VAL A 13 7.79 1.86 -8.38
C VAL A 13 6.59 2.35 -9.16
N GLN A 14 6.58 2.22 -10.49
CA GLN A 14 5.44 2.64 -11.31
C GLN A 14 4.16 1.86 -10.96
N SER A 15 4.29 0.55 -10.71
CA SER A 15 3.17 -0.29 -10.29
C SER A 15 2.63 0.14 -8.92
N LEU A 16 3.52 0.49 -8.00
CA LEU A 16 3.17 0.99 -6.68
C LEU A 16 2.43 2.32 -6.75
N VAL A 17 2.91 3.26 -7.58
CA VAL A 17 2.24 4.55 -7.82
C VAL A 17 0.81 4.32 -8.34
N THR A 18 0.67 3.53 -9.40
CA THR A 18 -0.65 3.24 -9.99
C THR A 18 -1.59 2.55 -9.01
N PHE A 19 -1.07 1.70 -8.12
CA PHE A 19 -1.87 1.08 -7.07
C PHE A 19 -2.41 2.11 -6.08
N PHE A 20 -1.56 3.00 -5.55
CA PHE A 20 -1.97 3.99 -4.56
C PHE A 20 -2.88 5.09 -5.14
N GLU A 21 -2.66 5.53 -6.38
CA GLU A 21 -3.55 6.48 -7.09
C GLU A 21 -4.99 5.95 -7.23
N ARG A 22 -5.15 4.63 -7.30
CA ARG A 22 -6.44 3.96 -7.52
C ARG A 22 -6.95 3.20 -6.31
N LEU A 23 -6.29 3.33 -5.15
CA LEU A 23 -6.56 2.54 -3.96
C LEU A 23 -8.02 2.63 -3.54
N GLN A 24 -8.70 1.47 -3.44
CA GLN A 24 -10.06 1.37 -2.91
C GLN A 24 -10.08 0.54 -1.61
N PRO A 25 -11.16 0.62 -0.80
CA PRO A 25 -11.30 -0.19 0.41
C PRO A 25 -11.14 -1.70 0.18
N SER A 26 -11.55 -2.21 -0.98
CA SER A 26 -11.41 -3.63 -1.35
C SER A 26 -9.96 -4.05 -1.60
N ASP A 27 -9.09 -3.11 -1.98
CA ASP A 27 -7.68 -3.39 -2.29
C ASP A 27 -6.80 -3.52 -1.04
N LEU A 28 -7.32 -3.18 0.15
CA LEU A 28 -6.52 -3.19 1.38
C LEU A 28 -5.94 -4.57 1.71
N SER A 29 -6.64 -5.65 1.36
CA SER A 29 -6.14 -7.02 1.51
C SER A 29 -4.85 -7.29 0.70
N ARG A 30 -4.63 -6.53 -0.37
CA ARG A 30 -3.48 -6.65 -1.27
C ARG A 30 -2.26 -5.88 -0.76
N LEU A 31 -2.38 -5.13 0.34
CA LEU A 31 -1.23 -4.48 0.97
C LEU A 31 -0.16 -5.49 1.39
N SER A 32 -0.56 -6.72 1.73
CA SER A 32 0.35 -7.83 2.02
C SER A 32 1.22 -8.28 0.83
N GLU A 33 0.82 -7.95 -0.40
CA GLU A 33 1.62 -8.22 -1.61
C GLU A 33 2.70 -7.16 -1.84
N LEU A 34 2.55 -5.97 -1.22
CA LEU A 34 3.41 -4.80 -1.42
C LEU A 34 4.35 -4.53 -0.24
N TYR A 35 3.89 -4.80 0.97
CA TYR A 35 4.64 -4.59 2.20
C TYR A 35 5.27 -5.87 2.73
N ALA A 36 6.49 -5.75 3.27
CA ALA A 36 7.08 -6.79 4.10
C ALA A 36 6.24 -7.00 5.37
N SER A 37 6.29 -8.22 5.93
CA SER A 37 5.52 -8.58 7.14
C SER A 37 5.79 -7.66 8.33
N ASP A 38 7.00 -7.11 8.43
CA ASP A 38 7.49 -6.22 9.48
C ASP A 38 7.59 -4.75 9.03
N ALA A 39 6.92 -4.39 7.93
CA ALA A 39 6.94 -3.04 7.39
C ALA A 39 6.58 -1.99 8.44
N HIS A 40 7.32 -0.89 8.42
CA HIS A 40 7.10 0.26 9.28
C HIS A 40 6.44 1.37 8.49
N PHE A 41 5.31 1.88 8.98
CA PHE A 41 4.57 2.97 8.37
C PHE A 41 4.53 4.16 9.32
N LYS A 42 4.83 5.34 8.78
CA LYS A 42 4.84 6.59 9.52
C LYS A 42 4.21 7.70 8.70
N ASP A 43 3.20 8.34 9.26
CA ASP A 43 2.62 9.60 8.82
C ASP A 43 2.75 10.66 9.95
N PRO A 44 2.31 11.91 9.78
CA PRO A 44 2.41 12.95 10.83
C PRO A 44 1.68 12.63 12.15
N PHE A 45 0.74 11.69 12.15
CA PHE A 45 -0.12 11.33 13.27
C PHE A 45 0.09 9.89 13.78
N ASN A 46 0.46 8.95 12.89
CA ASN A 46 0.57 7.52 13.17
C ASN A 46 1.98 7.00 12.91
N GLU A 47 2.45 6.14 13.80
CA GLU A 47 3.68 5.35 13.63
C GLU A 47 3.36 3.90 14.05
N VAL A 48 3.34 2.99 13.08
CA VAL A 48 2.89 1.61 13.27
C VAL A 48 3.81 0.62 12.57
N GLN A 49 3.83 -0.62 13.07
CA GLN A 49 4.59 -1.72 12.48
C GLN A 49 3.68 -2.90 12.17
N GLY A 50 3.90 -3.52 11.01
CA GLY A 50 3.23 -4.71 10.54
C GLY A 50 1.98 -4.42 9.69
N ILE A 51 1.72 -5.32 8.73
CA ILE A 51 0.69 -5.14 7.69
C ILE A 51 -0.70 -4.89 8.31
N ALA A 52 -1.09 -5.66 9.34
CA ALA A 52 -2.39 -5.52 9.97
C ALA A 52 -2.61 -4.13 10.59
N ALA A 53 -1.56 -3.52 11.15
CA ALA A 53 -1.66 -2.18 11.72
C ALA A 53 -1.78 -1.12 10.61
N ILE A 54 -1.02 -1.28 9.53
CA ILE A 54 -1.07 -0.43 8.34
C ILE A 54 -2.47 -0.47 7.70
N GLU A 55 -3.03 -1.67 7.48
CA GLU A 55 -4.39 -1.87 7.00
C GLU A 55 -5.41 -1.14 7.89
N GLY A 56 -5.24 -1.21 9.21
CA GLY A 56 -6.08 -0.50 10.18
C GLY A 56 -6.11 1.01 9.97
N ILE A 57 -4.97 1.63 9.65
CA ILE A 57 -4.89 3.06 9.33
C ILE A 57 -5.72 3.39 8.09
N PHE A 58 -5.57 2.64 7.00
CA PHE A 58 -6.32 2.88 5.76
C PHE A 58 -7.82 2.60 5.91
N VAL A 59 -8.21 1.54 6.65
CA VAL A 59 -9.62 1.28 6.97
C VAL A 59 -10.22 2.45 7.74
N HIS A 60 -9.49 3.01 8.71
CA HIS A 60 -9.94 4.19 9.44
C HIS A 60 -10.04 5.40 8.52
N MET A 61 -9.05 5.65 7.65
CA MET A 61 -9.06 6.74 6.68
C MET A 61 -10.32 6.70 5.79
N PHE A 62 -10.63 5.55 5.17
CA PHE A 62 -11.83 5.40 4.32
C PHE A 62 -13.15 5.50 5.08
N LYS A 63 -13.19 5.19 6.38
CA LYS A 63 -14.38 5.35 7.20
C LYS A 63 -14.65 6.81 7.60
N ASN A 64 -13.60 7.60 7.80
CA ASN A 64 -13.72 8.94 8.38
C ASN A 64 -13.64 10.07 7.35
N LEU A 65 -13.04 9.84 6.19
CA LEU A 65 -12.89 10.83 5.13
C LEU A 65 -13.86 10.55 3.98
N HIS A 66 -14.36 11.60 3.35
CA HIS A 66 -15.17 11.48 2.14
C HIS A 66 -14.25 11.42 0.92
N GLU A 67 -14.26 10.31 0.19
CA GLU A 67 -13.46 10.07 -1.02
C GLU A 67 -11.94 10.35 -0.89
N PRO A 68 -11.25 9.80 0.13
CA PRO A 68 -9.80 9.99 0.26
C PRO A 68 -9.06 9.27 -0.87
N HIS A 69 -8.14 9.99 -1.51
CA HIS A 69 -7.30 9.47 -2.60
C HIS A 69 -5.88 10.07 -2.53
N PHE A 70 -4.91 9.35 -3.08
CA PHE A 70 -3.52 9.81 -3.20
C PHE A 70 -3.33 10.49 -4.58
N ILE A 71 -2.70 11.68 -4.60
CA ILE A 71 -2.40 12.49 -5.81
C ILE A 71 -0.90 12.77 -5.96
#